data_AF-A0A1H9R8S2-F1
#
_entry.id   AF-A0A1H9R8S2-F1
#
_cell.length_a   1.000
_cell.length_b   1.000
_cell.length_c   1.000
_cell.angle_alpha   90.00
_cell.angle_beta   90.00
_cell.angle_gamma   90.00
#
_symmetry.space_group_name_H-M   'P 1'
#
loop_
_entity.id
_entity.type
_entity.pdbx_description
1 polymer ?
#
loop_
_entity_poly.entity_id
_entity_poly.type
_entity_poly.pdbx_seq_one_letter_code
_entity_poly.pdbx_strand_id
1 'polypeptide(L)'
;MISVHHARDAAAFGELSALRQEFYRCVTRRADALFELTDAVLCADGPVRSVAELSLAGEHRRGHGSGYAALARGRVDVDRLRTALAGVSLPRGAADGRLVLAVDVTCWLRPEAHTCAQRILCHTYGRGKDQHMMVPGWPYSIVVALEAGRHSWTAPLDAIRLAPDDIAADVTARQVRQVVDRLVAAGHWSPGDPEILLVADAGYDGPRLAHVLADLPIAVLVRMRSDRVLRRPAPPHLPGTMGRPCRHGGEFAFGDPATWDTPGITLETTTRLYGPALIRAWDRLHPRLTHRIAWAAHDGKLPILDGTVIRLEVERLPSGAIPKPVWLWHSRTGLDQDQVDVAWQAFLRRFDIEHTFRMLKQTLGWTTPKLRSPDAADRWTWLLITAYTQLRLARELAIDLRRPWEKPRPAQRLSPSRIRRGFRNLRPQLACPASVPKPSRPGPGRPAGQSNHQPAPRHDVHTVTSTNKQSAKRGRKTKSSNPRPRRTG
;
A
#
# COMPACT_ATOMS: atom_id res chain seq x y z
N MET A 1 41.66 2.64 -16.13
CA MET A 1 41.19 2.12 -14.83
C MET A 1 39.79 2.70 -14.57
N ILE A 2 38.74 1.98 -14.97
CA ILE A 2 37.35 2.44 -14.80
C ILE A 2 36.95 2.13 -13.35
N SER A 3 36.77 3.16 -12.52
CA SER A 3 36.38 2.99 -11.12
C SER A 3 35.01 2.30 -11.02
N VAL A 4 34.82 1.41 -10.03
CA VAL A 4 33.56 0.70 -9.76
C VAL A 4 32.38 1.67 -9.59
N HIS A 5 32.64 2.89 -9.12
CA HIS A 5 31.65 3.95 -9.02
C HIS A 5 31.12 4.40 -10.39
N HIS A 6 31.98 4.55 -11.41
CA HIS A 6 31.56 4.93 -12.77
C HIS A 6 30.68 3.86 -13.44
N ALA A 7 30.97 2.58 -13.21
CA ALA A 7 30.17 1.50 -13.78
C ALA A 7 28.78 1.41 -13.13
N ARG A 8 28.67 1.63 -11.81
CA ARG A 8 27.39 1.68 -11.09
C ARG A 8 26.54 2.88 -11.51
N ASP A 9 27.16 4.05 -11.66
CA ASP A 9 26.47 5.25 -12.12
C ASP A 9 25.95 5.06 -13.55
N ALA A 10 26.74 4.46 -14.45
CA ALA A 10 26.31 4.15 -15.82
C ALA A 10 25.13 3.17 -15.86
N ALA A 11 25.13 2.14 -15.00
CA ALA A 11 24.02 1.19 -14.91
C ALA A 11 22.74 1.85 -14.38
N ALA A 12 22.82 2.60 -13.28
CA ALA A 12 21.67 3.31 -12.71
C ALA A 12 21.10 4.36 -13.69
N PHE A 13 21.97 5.04 -14.42
CA PHE A 13 21.59 5.99 -15.46
C PHE A 13 20.89 5.30 -16.65
N GLY A 14 21.43 4.17 -17.10
CA GLY A 14 20.85 3.36 -18.17
C GLY A 14 19.46 2.83 -17.80
N GLU A 15 19.31 2.30 -16.58
CA GLU A 15 18.04 1.81 -16.05
C GLU A 15 16.99 2.92 -15.92
N LEU A 16 17.36 4.07 -15.34
CA LEU A 16 16.47 5.22 -15.23
C LEU A 16 16.03 5.75 -16.61
N SER A 17 16.97 5.81 -17.57
CA SER A 17 16.66 6.22 -18.94
C SER A 17 15.76 5.21 -19.66
N ALA A 18 15.98 3.91 -19.46
CA ALA A 18 15.13 2.86 -20.01
C ALA A 18 13.70 2.93 -19.43
N LEU A 19 13.56 3.12 -18.12
CA LEU A 19 12.25 3.33 -17.48
C LEU A 19 11.54 4.56 -18.06
N ARG A 20 12.26 5.67 -18.29
CA ARG A 20 11.66 6.89 -18.87
C ARG A 20 11.15 6.65 -20.30
N GLN A 21 11.90 5.93 -21.12
CA GLN A 21 11.46 5.56 -22.47
C GLN A 21 10.26 4.61 -22.44
N GLU A 22 10.28 3.62 -21.55
CA GLU A 22 9.17 2.68 -21.38
C GLU A 22 7.91 3.40 -20.87
N PHE A 23 8.05 4.26 -19.86
CA PHE A 23 6.95 5.09 -19.36
C PHE A 23 6.30 5.91 -20.48
N TYR A 24 7.10 6.56 -21.33
CA TYR A 24 6.54 7.31 -22.46
C TYR A 24 5.76 6.41 -23.42
N ARG A 25 6.23 5.18 -23.68
CA ARG A 25 5.51 4.18 -24.50
C ARG A 25 4.22 3.70 -23.82
N CYS A 26 4.15 3.66 -22.49
CA CYS A 26 2.91 3.38 -21.75
C CYS A 26 1.87 4.49 -21.92
N VAL A 27 2.26 5.74 -22.21
CA VAL A 27 1.31 6.84 -22.37
C VAL A 27 0.79 6.92 -23.81
N THR A 28 -0.29 6.18 -24.09
CA THR A 28 -0.84 6.02 -25.45
C THR A 28 -1.67 7.21 -25.96
N ARG A 29 -2.04 8.17 -25.10
CA ARG A 29 -2.74 9.39 -25.53
C ARG A 29 -2.35 10.59 -24.68
N ARG A 30 -2.07 11.73 -25.35
CA ARG A 30 -1.51 12.95 -24.74
C ARG A 30 -0.13 12.69 -24.09
N ALA A 31 0.66 11.83 -24.72
CA ALA A 31 1.97 11.33 -24.24
C ALA A 31 2.87 12.45 -23.73
N ASP A 32 3.22 13.40 -24.59
CA ASP A 32 4.10 14.51 -24.22
C ASP A 32 3.62 15.29 -23.00
N ALA A 33 2.31 15.58 -22.93
CA ALA A 33 1.75 16.40 -21.85
C ALA A 33 1.75 15.67 -20.51
N LEU A 34 1.46 14.35 -20.49
CA LEU A 34 1.55 13.55 -19.27
C LEU A 34 3.00 13.29 -18.85
N PHE A 35 3.90 13.11 -19.82
CA PHE A 35 5.32 12.93 -19.57
C PHE A 35 5.94 14.21 -18.99
N GLU A 36 5.69 15.37 -19.61
CA GLU A 36 6.14 16.67 -19.11
C GLU A 36 5.52 17.03 -17.77
N LEU A 37 4.26 16.67 -17.54
CA LEU A 37 3.64 16.83 -16.22
C LEU A 37 4.36 16.01 -15.15
N THR A 38 4.83 14.81 -15.49
CA THR A 38 5.63 13.97 -14.60
C THR A 38 7.01 14.58 -14.35
N ASP A 39 7.69 15.09 -15.39
CA ASP A 39 8.96 15.81 -15.26
C ASP A 39 8.81 17.08 -14.40
N ALA A 40 7.73 17.83 -14.55
CA ALA A 40 7.46 19.00 -13.72
C ALA A 40 7.24 18.64 -12.25
N VAL A 41 6.57 17.52 -11.97
CA VAL A 41 6.47 16.99 -10.59
C VAL A 41 7.86 16.68 -10.04
N LEU A 42 8.73 16.05 -10.84
CA LEU A 42 10.10 15.70 -10.45
C LEU A 42 10.99 16.93 -10.23
N CYS A 43 10.79 18.00 -11.00
CA CYS A 43 11.68 19.16 -11.01
C CYS A 43 11.13 20.40 -10.29
N ALA A 44 9.92 20.39 -9.75
CA ALA A 44 9.38 21.53 -9.02
C ALA A 44 10.15 21.79 -7.70
N ASP A 45 10.45 23.06 -7.42
CA ASP A 45 11.35 23.48 -6.33
C ASP A 45 10.78 23.21 -4.92
N GLY A 46 9.45 23.13 -4.82
CA GLY A 46 8.72 22.88 -3.59
C GLY A 46 7.66 21.79 -3.73
N PRO A 47 6.85 21.58 -2.67
CA PRO A 47 5.66 20.74 -2.73
C PRO A 47 4.73 21.13 -3.87
N VAL A 48 4.17 20.14 -4.56
CA VAL A 48 3.18 20.37 -5.63
C VAL A 48 1.86 20.86 -5.04
N ARG A 49 1.49 22.12 -5.34
CA ARG A 49 0.28 22.80 -4.82
C ARG A 49 -0.86 22.91 -5.84
N SER A 50 -0.58 22.87 -7.13
CA SER A 50 -1.61 22.78 -8.16
C SER A 50 -1.04 22.24 -9.47
N VAL A 51 -1.91 21.67 -10.32
CA VAL A 51 -1.51 21.24 -11.68
C VAL A 51 -1.18 22.45 -12.56
N ALA A 52 -1.79 23.60 -12.28
CA ALA A 52 -1.52 24.84 -13.02
C ALA A 52 -0.11 25.38 -12.72
N GLU A 53 0.29 25.44 -11.44
CA GLU A 53 1.64 25.89 -11.07
C GLU A 53 2.74 25.00 -11.63
N LEU A 54 2.47 23.70 -11.85
CA LEU A 54 3.43 22.82 -12.51
C LEU A 54 3.77 23.27 -13.94
N SER A 55 2.90 24.04 -14.61
CA SER A 55 3.23 24.60 -15.93
C SER A 55 4.22 25.75 -15.88
N LEU A 56 4.60 26.23 -14.69
CA LEU A 56 5.66 27.23 -14.50
C LEU A 56 7.04 26.57 -14.39
N ALA A 57 7.11 25.25 -14.16
CA ALA A 57 8.36 24.51 -14.23
C ALA A 57 8.85 24.46 -15.69
N GLY A 58 10.14 24.70 -15.91
CA GLY A 58 10.72 24.73 -17.26
C GLY A 58 10.57 23.42 -18.03
N GLU A 59 10.36 22.32 -17.32
CA GLU A 59 10.13 20.99 -17.89
C GLU A 59 8.70 20.80 -18.43
N HIS A 60 7.73 21.61 -17.99
CA HIS A 60 6.39 21.60 -18.53
C HIS A 60 6.26 22.61 -19.67
N ARG A 61 6.66 22.21 -20.88
CA ARG A 61 6.78 23.11 -22.04
C ARG A 61 5.44 23.49 -22.69
N ARG A 62 4.32 22.93 -22.22
CA ARG A 62 2.96 23.21 -22.72
C ARG A 62 2.19 24.14 -21.78
N GLY A 63 1.15 24.83 -22.25
CA GLY A 63 0.34 25.71 -21.40
C GLY A 63 -0.44 24.95 -20.31
N HIS A 64 -0.79 25.62 -19.22
CA HIS A 64 -1.46 25.04 -18.03
C HIS A 64 -2.71 24.20 -18.34
N GLY A 65 -3.53 24.62 -19.32
CA GLY A 65 -4.72 23.88 -19.75
C GLY A 65 -4.40 22.49 -20.32
N SER A 66 -3.18 22.31 -20.87
CA SER A 66 -2.72 21.02 -21.39
C SER A 66 -2.55 19.98 -20.29
N GLY A 67 -2.08 20.37 -19.10
CA GLY A 67 -1.95 19.46 -17.96
C GLY A 67 -3.31 18.92 -17.52
N TYR A 68 -4.31 19.80 -17.36
CA TYR A 68 -5.68 19.36 -17.05
C TYR A 68 -6.32 18.55 -18.18
N ALA A 69 -6.12 18.95 -19.44
CA ALA A 69 -6.65 18.20 -20.58
C ALA A 69 -6.00 16.81 -20.70
N ALA A 70 -4.71 16.69 -20.38
CA ALA A 70 -3.97 15.44 -20.34
C ALA A 70 -4.48 14.54 -19.22
N LEU A 71 -4.66 15.06 -18.01
CA LEU A 71 -5.26 14.31 -16.90
C LEU A 71 -6.71 13.95 -17.15
N ALA A 72 -7.48 14.73 -17.91
CA ALA A 72 -8.88 14.44 -18.21
C ALA A 72 -9.04 13.48 -19.40
N ARG A 73 -8.22 13.61 -20.46
CA ARG A 73 -8.40 12.93 -21.76
C ARG A 73 -7.21 12.08 -22.22
N GLY A 74 -6.13 12.02 -21.45
CA GLY A 74 -4.98 11.15 -21.73
C GLY A 74 -5.28 9.68 -21.43
N ARG A 75 -4.40 8.79 -21.87
CA ARG A 75 -4.51 7.34 -21.66
C ARG A 75 -3.15 6.80 -21.29
N VAL A 76 -3.12 5.97 -20.24
CA VAL A 76 -1.94 5.23 -19.78
C VAL A 76 -2.31 3.76 -19.87
N ASP A 77 -1.48 2.98 -20.55
CA ASP A 77 -1.49 1.53 -20.48
C ASP A 77 -0.92 1.13 -19.11
N VAL A 78 -1.82 0.89 -18.16
CA VAL A 78 -1.46 0.63 -16.77
C VAL A 78 -0.82 -0.74 -16.60
N ASP A 79 -1.24 -1.76 -17.36
CA ASP A 79 -0.68 -3.11 -17.23
C ASP A 79 0.75 -3.19 -17.77
N ARG A 80 1.01 -2.48 -18.88
CA ARG A 80 2.38 -2.28 -19.36
C ARG A 80 3.22 -1.49 -18.37
N LEU A 81 2.68 -0.43 -17.77
CA LEU A 81 3.38 0.35 -16.75
C LEU A 81 3.70 -0.48 -15.49
N ARG A 82 2.77 -1.30 -15.01
CA ARG A 82 3.01 -2.24 -13.90
C ARG A 82 4.17 -3.18 -14.20
N THR A 83 4.21 -3.71 -15.42
CA THR A 83 5.31 -4.59 -15.87
C THR A 83 6.63 -3.84 -15.88
N ALA A 84 6.65 -2.59 -16.37
CA ALA A 84 7.84 -1.74 -16.36
C ALA A 84 8.34 -1.43 -14.94
N LEU A 85 7.43 -1.15 -14.00
CA LEU A 85 7.76 -0.87 -12.59
C LEU A 85 8.24 -2.12 -11.84
N ALA A 86 7.71 -3.29 -12.20
CA ALA A 86 8.16 -4.57 -11.66
C ALA A 86 9.46 -5.07 -12.28
N GLY A 87 9.89 -4.52 -13.42
CA GLY A 87 11.12 -4.93 -14.13
C GLY A 87 12.37 -4.11 -13.80
N VAL A 88 12.25 -3.04 -13.02
CA VAL A 88 13.41 -2.28 -12.53
C VAL A 88 13.98 -2.90 -11.26
N SER A 89 15.25 -2.62 -10.97
CA SER A 89 15.96 -3.07 -9.78
C SER A 89 15.17 -2.78 -8.50
N LEU A 90 14.83 -3.85 -7.78
CA LEU A 90 14.03 -3.79 -6.55
C LEU A 90 14.90 -3.97 -5.31
N PRO A 91 14.53 -3.30 -4.20
CA PRO A 91 15.20 -3.51 -2.93
C PRO A 91 14.93 -4.92 -2.39
N ARG A 92 15.94 -5.51 -1.75
CA ARG A 92 15.77 -6.69 -0.91
C ARG A 92 15.44 -6.24 0.52
N GLY A 93 14.31 -6.70 1.04
CA GLY A 93 13.65 -6.09 2.19
C GLY A 93 14.05 -6.69 3.54
N ALA A 94 14.78 -7.79 3.52
CA ALA A 94 15.19 -8.57 4.69
C ALA A 94 16.69 -8.91 4.65
N ALA A 95 17.23 -9.30 5.80
CA ALA A 95 18.64 -9.63 5.97
C ALA A 95 19.08 -10.84 5.13
N ASP A 96 18.17 -11.77 4.86
CA ASP A 96 18.39 -12.97 4.04
C ASP A 96 18.23 -12.73 2.53
N GLY A 97 18.09 -11.47 2.11
CA GLY A 97 18.00 -11.10 0.70
C GLY A 97 16.64 -11.35 0.05
N ARG A 98 15.60 -11.78 0.78
CA ARG A 98 14.27 -11.98 0.18
C ARG A 98 13.58 -10.66 -0.18
N LEU A 99 12.60 -10.74 -1.09
CA LEU A 99 11.66 -9.64 -1.29
C LEU A 99 10.68 -9.58 -0.13
N VAL A 100 10.47 -8.37 0.39
CA VAL A 100 9.42 -8.11 1.38
C VAL A 100 8.45 -7.11 0.77
N LEU A 101 7.19 -7.48 0.69
CA LEU A 101 6.10 -6.64 0.18
C LEU A 101 5.29 -6.12 1.35
N ALA A 102 4.82 -4.87 1.26
CA ALA A 102 3.79 -4.33 2.14
C ALA A 102 2.58 -3.91 1.33
N VAL A 103 1.39 -4.13 1.89
CA VAL A 103 0.12 -3.65 1.34
C VAL A 103 -0.58 -2.78 2.38
N ASP A 104 -1.03 -1.60 1.94
CA ASP A 104 -1.83 -0.72 2.78
C ASP A 104 -2.78 0.17 1.95
N VAL A 105 -3.83 0.68 2.59
CA VAL A 105 -4.82 1.54 1.96
C VAL A 105 -4.60 2.98 2.38
N THR A 106 -4.59 3.88 1.39
CA THR A 106 -4.51 5.32 1.64
C THR A 106 -5.59 6.08 0.87
N CYS A 107 -6.15 7.11 1.48
CA CYS A 107 -7.37 7.75 0.99
C CYS A 107 -7.11 9.12 0.36
N TRP A 108 -7.76 9.36 -0.79
CA TRP A 108 -7.96 10.67 -1.38
C TRP A 108 -9.34 11.20 -1.00
N LEU A 109 -9.39 11.99 0.07
CA LEU A 109 -10.65 12.48 0.65
C LEU A 109 -11.29 13.58 -0.21
N ARG A 110 -12.61 13.49 -0.40
CA ARG A 110 -13.44 14.32 -1.28
C ARG A 110 -14.83 14.58 -0.67
N PRO A 111 -14.93 15.14 0.55
CA PRO A 111 -16.21 15.28 1.27
C PRO A 111 -17.25 16.09 0.47
N GLU A 112 -16.87 17.24 -0.05
CA GLU A 112 -17.77 18.21 -0.71
C GLU A 112 -17.86 18.01 -2.24
N ALA A 113 -17.20 17.00 -2.79
CA ALA A 113 -17.08 16.82 -4.23
C ALA A 113 -18.29 16.07 -4.82
N HIS A 114 -19.50 16.63 -4.71
CA HIS A 114 -20.76 15.98 -5.12
C HIS A 114 -20.81 15.57 -6.60
N THR A 115 -19.96 16.13 -7.44
CA THR A 115 -19.89 15.81 -8.89
C THR A 115 -18.81 14.79 -9.24
N CYS A 116 -18.20 14.16 -8.23
CA CYS A 116 -17.23 13.08 -8.39
C CYS A 116 -17.92 11.74 -8.16
N ALA A 117 -17.91 10.90 -9.19
CA ALA A 117 -18.44 9.54 -9.13
C ALA A 117 -17.58 8.63 -8.23
N GLN A 118 -18.15 7.48 -7.85
CA GLN A 118 -17.44 6.38 -7.17
C GLN A 118 -16.77 6.78 -5.85
N ARG A 119 -17.28 7.80 -5.16
CA ARG A 119 -16.82 8.14 -3.80
C ARG A 119 -17.42 7.14 -2.82
N ILE A 120 -16.57 6.52 -2.00
CA ILE A 120 -16.98 5.63 -0.92
C ILE A 120 -16.57 6.20 0.43
N LEU A 121 -17.13 5.67 1.51
CA LEU A 121 -16.74 6.07 2.86
C LEU A 121 -15.32 5.57 3.20
N CYS A 122 -14.39 6.51 3.29
CA CYS A 122 -13.01 6.23 3.68
C CYS A 122 -12.89 6.31 5.20
N HIS A 123 -12.25 5.30 5.79
CA HIS A 123 -11.91 5.31 7.20
C HIS A 123 -10.77 6.30 7.47
N THR A 124 -10.99 7.23 8.40
CA THR A 124 -9.99 8.23 8.81
C THR A 124 -9.99 8.38 10.33
N TYR A 125 -8.85 8.73 10.89
CA TYR A 125 -8.73 9.03 12.32
C TYR A 125 -8.86 10.55 12.52
N GLY A 126 -9.81 10.97 13.35
CA GLY A 126 -9.97 12.37 13.73
C GLY A 126 -8.78 12.89 14.56
N ARG A 127 -8.71 14.21 14.78
CA ARG A 127 -7.69 14.83 15.65
C ARG A 127 -7.94 14.59 17.16
N GLY A 128 -9.13 14.09 17.53
CA GLY A 128 -9.43 13.63 18.90
C GLY A 128 -9.09 12.15 19.09
N LYS A 129 -8.81 11.71 20.32
CA LYS A 129 -8.53 10.29 20.64
C LYS A 129 -9.67 9.40 20.15
N ASP A 130 -9.32 8.40 19.35
CA ASP A 130 -10.12 7.23 19.01
C ASP A 130 -11.47 7.47 18.31
N GLN A 131 -11.68 8.63 17.67
CA GLN A 131 -12.86 8.86 16.82
C GLN A 131 -12.58 8.44 15.38
N HIS A 132 -13.19 7.31 15.00
CA HIS A 132 -13.26 6.82 13.64
C HIS A 132 -14.23 7.69 12.83
N MET A 133 -13.70 8.46 11.88
CA MET A 133 -14.48 9.33 10.99
C MET A 133 -14.57 8.70 9.60
N MET A 134 -15.80 8.54 9.10
CA MET A 134 -16.05 8.07 7.75
C MET A 134 -16.22 9.27 6.82
N VAL A 135 -15.24 9.51 5.94
CA VAL A 135 -15.20 10.68 5.05
C VAL A 135 -15.31 10.21 3.60
N PRO A 136 -16.23 10.76 2.78
CA PRO A 136 -16.33 10.41 1.37
C PRO A 136 -15.01 10.66 0.63
N GLY A 137 -14.58 9.71 -0.20
CA GLY A 137 -13.34 9.81 -0.95
C GLY A 137 -13.08 8.61 -1.85
N TRP A 138 -11.86 8.54 -2.37
CA TRP A 138 -11.35 7.41 -3.14
C TRP A 138 -10.20 6.74 -2.36
N PRO A 139 -10.41 5.56 -1.78
CA PRO A 139 -9.34 4.78 -1.17
C PRO A 139 -8.57 4.00 -2.23
N TYR A 140 -7.25 3.98 -2.08
CA TYR A 140 -6.33 3.26 -2.96
C TYR A 140 -5.54 2.24 -2.14
N SER A 141 -5.64 0.97 -2.56
CA SER A 141 -4.77 -0.10 -2.10
C SER A 141 -3.46 -0.04 -2.86
N ILE A 142 -2.34 0.12 -2.15
CA ILE A 142 -1.00 0.23 -2.74
C ILE A 142 -0.13 -0.90 -2.23
N VAL A 143 0.54 -1.59 -3.16
CA VAL A 143 1.55 -2.60 -2.86
C VAL A 143 2.94 -2.02 -3.14
N VAL A 144 3.83 -2.14 -2.18
CA VAL A 144 5.23 -1.68 -2.30
C VAL A 144 6.18 -2.81 -1.93
N ALA A 145 7.36 -2.88 -2.55
CA ALA A 145 8.49 -3.62 -1.98
C ALA A 145 9.23 -2.74 -0.96
N LEU A 146 9.58 -3.34 0.17
CA LEU A 146 10.31 -2.72 1.27
C LEU A 146 11.82 -2.89 1.08
N GLU A 147 12.58 -1.98 1.67
CA GLU A 147 14.04 -2.01 1.63
C GLU A 147 14.59 -2.20 3.05
N ALA A 148 15.58 -3.08 3.21
CA ALA A 148 16.29 -3.23 4.48
C ALA A 148 17.05 -1.93 4.85
N GLY A 149 17.33 -1.71 6.14
CA GLY A 149 18.19 -0.60 6.58
C GLY A 149 17.48 0.57 7.27
N ARG A 150 18.09 1.76 7.25
CA ARG A 150 17.66 2.95 8.03
C ARG A 150 17.27 4.12 7.13
N HIS A 151 16.33 3.89 6.22
CA HIS A 151 15.77 4.93 5.34
C HIS A 151 14.29 4.68 5.06
N SER A 152 13.64 5.70 4.53
CA SER A 152 12.20 5.79 4.29
C SER A 152 11.80 5.48 2.84
N TRP A 153 12.62 4.71 2.13
CA TRP A 153 12.38 4.34 0.74
C TRP A 153 11.55 3.06 0.67
N THR A 154 10.64 3.03 -0.29
CA THR A 154 9.97 1.82 -0.73
C THR A 154 10.01 1.76 -2.25
N ALA A 155 9.45 0.72 -2.83
CA ALA A 155 9.31 0.54 -4.25
C ALA A 155 7.84 0.28 -4.58
N PRO A 156 7.03 1.31 -4.91
CA PRO A 156 5.64 1.10 -5.28
C PRO A 156 5.52 0.29 -6.58
N LEU A 157 4.78 -0.81 -6.53
CA LEU A 157 4.63 -1.77 -7.62
C LEU A 157 3.23 -1.71 -8.24
N ASP A 158 2.21 -1.48 -7.41
CA ASP A 158 0.83 -1.40 -7.88
C ASP A 158 -0.04 -0.47 -7.03
N ALA A 159 -1.07 0.10 -7.65
CA ALA A 159 -2.13 0.84 -7.01
C ALA A 159 -3.48 0.51 -7.64
N ILE A 160 -4.46 0.20 -6.79
CA ILE A 160 -5.85 -0.05 -7.18
C ILE A 160 -6.76 0.83 -6.35
N ARG A 161 -7.56 1.66 -7.00
CA ARG A 161 -8.65 2.37 -6.35
C ARG A 161 -9.77 1.38 -6.05
N LEU A 162 -10.21 1.34 -4.80
CA LEU A 162 -11.37 0.54 -4.42
C LEU A 162 -12.63 1.25 -4.90
N ALA A 163 -13.33 0.62 -5.83
CA ALA A 163 -14.58 1.09 -6.40
C ALA A 163 -15.77 0.74 -5.49
N PRO A 164 -16.96 1.30 -5.75
CA PRO A 164 -18.19 0.76 -5.18
C PRO A 164 -18.29 -0.75 -5.44
N ASP A 165 -18.86 -1.47 -4.47
CA ASP A 165 -19.10 -2.92 -4.51
C ASP A 165 -17.84 -3.81 -4.46
N ASP A 166 -16.63 -3.23 -4.50
CA ASP A 166 -15.40 -3.98 -4.29
C ASP A 166 -15.34 -4.57 -2.87
N ILE A 167 -15.07 -5.87 -2.80
CA ILE A 167 -14.68 -6.53 -1.57
C ILE A 167 -13.16 -6.36 -1.43
N ALA A 168 -12.73 -5.49 -0.51
CA ALA A 168 -11.32 -5.13 -0.34
C ALA A 168 -10.38 -6.35 -0.17
N ALA A 169 -10.84 -7.41 0.48
CA ALA A 169 -10.08 -8.65 0.63
C ALA A 169 -9.82 -9.36 -0.72
N ASP A 170 -10.79 -9.35 -1.64
CA ASP A 170 -10.67 -9.96 -2.96
C ASP A 170 -9.81 -9.13 -3.89
N VAL A 171 -9.98 -7.81 -3.84
CA VAL A 171 -9.10 -6.87 -4.55
C VAL A 171 -7.66 -7.05 -4.10
N THR A 172 -7.41 -7.14 -2.79
CA THR A 172 -6.06 -7.33 -2.24
C THR A 172 -5.45 -8.64 -2.72
N ALA A 173 -6.18 -9.76 -2.63
CA ALA A 173 -5.67 -11.07 -3.07
C ALA A 173 -5.30 -11.06 -4.55
N ARG A 174 -6.20 -10.53 -5.41
CA ARG A 174 -5.94 -10.40 -6.85
C ARG A 174 -4.76 -9.47 -7.14
N GLN A 175 -4.67 -8.35 -6.42
CA GLN A 175 -3.57 -7.39 -6.55
C GLN A 175 -2.23 -8.03 -6.24
N VAL A 176 -2.12 -8.70 -5.08
CA VAL A 176 -0.89 -9.37 -4.65
C VAL A 176 -0.49 -10.46 -5.62
N ARG A 177 -1.43 -11.32 -6.06
CA ARG A 177 -1.16 -12.34 -7.08
C ARG A 177 -0.53 -11.72 -8.34
N GLN A 178 -1.18 -10.71 -8.90
CA GLN A 178 -0.68 -10.04 -10.11
C GLN A 178 0.67 -9.36 -9.90
N VAL A 179 0.96 -8.85 -8.69
CA VAL A 179 2.29 -8.32 -8.37
C VAL A 179 3.32 -9.44 -8.34
N VAL A 180 3.05 -10.54 -7.64
CA VAL A 180 3.97 -11.69 -7.57
C VAL A 180 4.24 -12.28 -8.95
N ASP A 181 3.20 -12.50 -9.76
CA ASP A 181 3.34 -13.03 -11.12
C ASP A 181 4.29 -12.15 -11.96
N ARG A 182 4.16 -10.82 -11.86
CA ARG A 182 5.04 -9.87 -12.56
C ARG A 182 6.47 -9.89 -12.02
N LEU A 183 6.64 -10.04 -10.70
CA LEU A 183 7.97 -10.14 -10.09
C LEU A 183 8.70 -11.41 -10.53
N VAL A 184 7.99 -12.54 -10.60
CA VAL A 184 8.52 -13.80 -11.13
C VAL A 184 8.85 -13.67 -12.61
N ALA A 185 7.95 -13.11 -13.42
CA ALA A 185 8.18 -12.89 -14.85
C ALA A 185 9.35 -11.91 -15.12
N ALA A 186 9.59 -10.95 -14.23
CA ALA A 186 10.73 -10.04 -14.28
C ALA A 186 12.05 -10.66 -13.77
N GLY A 187 12.03 -11.92 -13.31
CA GLY A 187 13.21 -12.63 -12.82
C GLY A 187 13.66 -12.22 -11.41
N HIS A 188 12.81 -11.56 -10.62
CA HIS A 188 13.15 -11.19 -9.24
C HIS A 188 13.06 -12.33 -8.24
N TRP A 189 12.43 -13.44 -8.64
CA TRP A 189 12.35 -14.69 -7.89
C TRP A 189 12.43 -15.89 -8.85
N SER A 190 13.20 -16.91 -8.47
CA SER A 190 13.32 -18.20 -9.17
C SER A 190 13.14 -19.36 -8.19
N PRO A 191 12.75 -20.57 -8.65
CA PRO A 191 12.73 -21.76 -7.80
C PRO A 191 14.06 -21.96 -7.07
N GLY A 192 14.01 -22.05 -5.75
CA GLY A 192 15.19 -22.12 -4.88
C GLY A 192 15.47 -20.82 -4.11
N ASP A 193 14.96 -19.68 -4.57
CA ASP A 193 15.00 -18.43 -3.82
C ASP A 193 14.07 -18.50 -2.59
N PRO A 194 14.39 -17.79 -1.50
CA PRO A 194 13.46 -17.62 -0.38
C PRO A 194 12.11 -17.06 -0.85
N GLU A 195 11.03 -17.52 -0.22
CA GLU A 195 9.67 -17.04 -0.53
C GLU A 195 9.57 -15.53 -0.33
N ILE A 196 8.79 -14.89 -1.20
CA ILE A 196 8.43 -13.47 -1.06
C ILE A 196 7.60 -13.32 0.22
N LEU A 197 7.98 -12.39 1.10
CA LEU A 197 7.25 -12.15 2.34
C LEU A 197 6.26 -10.99 2.18
N LEU A 198 4.96 -11.26 2.26
CA LEU A 198 3.91 -10.23 2.32
C LEU A 198 3.66 -9.82 3.78
N VAL A 199 3.76 -8.54 4.06
CA VAL A 199 3.53 -7.96 5.39
C VAL A 199 2.30 -7.06 5.38
N ALA A 200 1.34 -7.33 6.27
CA ALA A 200 0.07 -6.62 6.33
C ALA A 200 -0.35 -6.28 7.78
N ASP A 201 -1.18 -5.24 7.95
CA ASP A 201 -1.73 -4.86 9.26
C ASP A 201 -3.00 -5.67 9.61
N ALA A 202 -3.53 -5.49 10.81
CA ALA A 202 -4.65 -6.27 11.36
C ALA A 202 -6.00 -6.06 10.66
N GLY A 203 -6.08 -5.12 9.73
CA GLY A 203 -7.25 -4.95 8.85
C GLY A 203 -7.36 -6.04 7.78
N TYR A 204 -6.29 -6.79 7.51
CA TYR A 204 -6.26 -7.83 6.50
C TYR A 204 -6.51 -9.21 7.11
N ASP A 205 -7.30 -10.05 6.42
CA ASP A 205 -7.48 -11.46 6.78
C ASP A 205 -6.27 -12.28 6.27
N GLY A 206 -5.20 -12.31 7.05
CA GLY A 206 -3.95 -12.99 6.69
C GLY A 206 -4.12 -14.49 6.40
N PRO A 207 -4.81 -15.28 7.24
CA PRO A 207 -5.09 -16.68 6.94
C PRO A 207 -5.81 -16.88 5.62
N ARG A 208 -6.83 -16.06 5.31
CA ARG A 208 -7.47 -16.14 3.99
C ARG A 208 -6.51 -15.78 2.86
N LEU A 209 -5.72 -14.71 2.99
CA LEU A 209 -4.72 -14.34 1.99
C LEU A 209 -3.73 -15.48 1.74
N ALA A 210 -3.24 -16.13 2.80
CA ALA A 210 -2.36 -17.28 2.69
C ALA A 210 -3.03 -18.45 1.95
N HIS A 211 -4.31 -18.70 2.21
CA HIS A 211 -5.06 -19.77 1.54
C HIS A 211 -5.24 -19.53 0.04
N VAL A 212 -5.66 -18.32 -0.36
CA VAL A 212 -5.96 -18.01 -1.78
C VAL A 212 -4.72 -17.71 -2.63
N LEU A 213 -3.56 -17.58 -1.98
CA LEU A 213 -2.25 -17.37 -2.62
C LEU A 213 -1.30 -18.55 -2.39
N ALA A 214 -1.81 -19.70 -1.93
CA ALA A 214 -0.99 -20.85 -1.55
C ALA A 214 -0.22 -21.49 -2.71
N ASP A 215 -0.63 -21.23 -3.95
CA ASP A 215 0.00 -21.67 -5.18
C ASP A 215 1.16 -20.75 -5.65
N LEU A 216 1.38 -19.63 -4.97
CA LEU A 216 2.44 -18.68 -5.28
C LEU A 216 3.63 -18.82 -4.31
N PRO A 217 4.85 -18.40 -4.68
CA PRO A 217 6.02 -18.42 -3.81
C PRO A 217 5.99 -17.28 -2.78
N ILE A 218 4.93 -17.23 -1.97
CA ILE A 218 4.64 -16.15 -1.04
C ILE A 218 4.29 -16.66 0.36
N ALA A 219 4.96 -16.12 1.37
CA ALA A 219 4.59 -16.26 2.77
C ALA A 219 3.86 -14.99 3.25
N VAL A 220 2.77 -15.15 3.99
CA VAL A 220 1.99 -14.04 4.57
C VAL A 220 2.33 -13.87 6.04
N LEU A 221 2.67 -12.64 6.43
CA LEU A 221 2.86 -12.18 7.79
C LEU A 221 1.88 -11.04 8.08
N VAL A 222 0.94 -11.26 9.00
CA VAL A 222 -0.07 -10.26 9.34
C VAL A 222 -0.03 -9.92 10.81
N ARG A 223 -0.28 -8.66 11.16
CA ARG A 223 -0.63 -8.31 12.54
C ARG A 223 -1.99 -8.91 12.88
N MET A 224 -2.11 -9.51 14.05
CA MET A 224 -3.39 -9.93 14.58
C MET A 224 -3.84 -8.97 15.70
N ARG A 225 -5.15 -8.80 15.84
CA ARG A 225 -5.72 -8.08 16.98
C ARG A 225 -5.43 -8.85 18.27
N SER A 226 -5.15 -8.13 19.35
CA SER A 226 -4.80 -8.73 20.66
C SER A 226 -5.97 -9.45 21.35
N ASP A 227 -7.19 -9.36 20.82
CA ASP A 227 -8.39 -10.04 21.33
C ASP A 227 -8.66 -11.39 20.63
N ARG A 228 -7.75 -11.86 19.78
CA ARG A 228 -7.92 -13.11 19.04
C ARG A 228 -7.70 -14.33 19.93
N VAL A 229 -8.47 -15.37 19.63
CA VAL A 229 -8.32 -16.72 20.18
C VAL A 229 -8.05 -17.66 19.02
N LEU A 230 -6.90 -18.31 19.05
CA LEU A 230 -6.52 -19.35 18.10
C LEU A 230 -6.72 -20.74 18.71
N ARG A 231 -6.54 -21.76 17.89
CA ARG A 231 -6.63 -23.16 18.25
C ARG A 231 -5.30 -23.84 18.00
N ARG A 232 -5.02 -24.86 18.81
CA ARG A 232 -3.97 -25.84 18.56
C ARG A 232 -4.45 -26.93 17.59
N PRO A 233 -3.54 -27.75 17.04
CA PRO A 233 -3.91 -28.95 16.31
C PRO A 233 -4.77 -29.85 17.21
N ALA A 234 -5.72 -30.56 16.59
CA ALA A 234 -6.50 -31.54 17.33
C ALA A 234 -5.57 -32.67 17.85
N PRO A 235 -5.78 -33.16 19.08
CA PRO A 235 -5.03 -34.32 19.56
C PRO A 235 -5.30 -35.54 18.66
N PRO A 236 -4.34 -36.47 18.53
CA PRO A 236 -4.52 -37.69 17.78
C PRO A 236 -5.76 -38.46 18.24
N HIS A 237 -6.52 -39.01 17.29
CA HIS A 237 -7.68 -39.84 17.61
C HIS A 237 -7.22 -41.23 18.04
N LEU A 238 -7.35 -41.56 19.33
CA LEU A 238 -6.93 -42.86 19.85
C LEU A 238 -7.91 -43.98 19.43
N PRO A 239 -7.42 -45.20 19.14
CA PRO A 239 -8.29 -46.36 18.91
C PRO A 239 -9.25 -46.59 20.09
N GLY A 240 -10.52 -46.91 19.80
CA GLY A 240 -11.56 -47.15 20.82
C GLY A 240 -12.29 -45.90 21.33
N THR A 241 -11.87 -44.70 20.93
CA THR A 241 -12.60 -43.47 21.26
C THR A 241 -13.91 -43.40 20.47
N MET A 242 -15.04 -43.25 21.17
CA MET A 242 -16.35 -43.08 20.55
C MET A 242 -16.68 -41.61 20.28
N GLY A 243 -17.25 -41.33 19.11
CA GLY A 243 -17.75 -40.01 18.72
C GLY A 243 -17.01 -39.38 17.54
N ARG A 244 -17.42 -38.18 17.15
CA ARG A 244 -16.81 -37.44 16.03
C ARG A 244 -15.43 -36.91 16.47
N PRO A 245 -14.35 -37.17 15.71
CA PRO A 245 -13.03 -36.62 16.03
C PRO A 245 -13.05 -35.10 16.19
N CYS A 246 -12.39 -34.61 17.23
CA CYS A 246 -12.19 -33.18 17.44
C CYS A 246 -11.46 -32.58 16.24
N ARG A 247 -11.96 -31.45 15.74
CA ARG A 247 -11.33 -30.72 14.63
C ARG A 247 -10.27 -29.71 15.09
N HIS A 248 -10.38 -29.26 16.34
CA HIS A 248 -9.50 -28.26 16.94
C HIS A 248 -9.07 -28.74 18.33
N GLY A 249 -7.83 -28.43 18.71
CA GLY A 249 -7.34 -28.62 20.07
C GLY A 249 -7.70 -27.47 21.00
N GLY A 250 -6.93 -27.37 22.09
CA GLY A 250 -7.08 -26.32 23.11
C GLY A 250 -6.94 -24.90 22.58
N GLU A 251 -7.46 -23.95 23.35
CA GLU A 251 -7.45 -22.52 23.01
C GLU A 251 -6.10 -21.87 23.32
N PHE A 252 -5.69 -20.96 22.44
CA PHE A 252 -4.58 -20.04 22.65
C PHE A 252 -5.16 -18.62 22.56
N ALA A 253 -5.46 -18.01 23.71
CA ALA A 253 -6.08 -16.71 23.78
C ALA A 253 -5.02 -15.63 24.01
N PHE A 254 -4.88 -14.68 23.08
CA PHE A 254 -3.84 -13.62 23.16
C PHE A 254 -3.98 -12.71 24.38
N GLY A 255 -5.18 -12.65 24.96
CA GLY A 255 -5.46 -11.89 26.18
C GLY A 255 -5.25 -12.68 27.48
N ASP A 256 -4.96 -13.98 27.41
CA ASP A 256 -4.85 -14.85 28.60
C ASP A 256 -3.54 -15.66 28.57
N PRO A 257 -2.49 -15.19 29.29
CA PRO A 257 -1.21 -15.87 29.39
C PRO A 257 -1.25 -17.31 29.91
N ALA A 258 -2.25 -17.68 30.70
CA ALA A 258 -2.38 -19.05 31.21
C ALA A 258 -2.62 -20.06 30.08
N THR A 259 -3.09 -19.58 28.92
CA THR A 259 -3.36 -20.42 27.76
C THR A 259 -2.18 -20.61 26.82
N TRP A 260 -1.02 -19.97 27.06
CA TRP A 260 0.02 -19.88 26.04
C TRP A 260 0.96 -21.08 25.95
N ASP A 261 1.13 -21.88 27.00
CA ASP A 261 2.22 -22.87 27.09
C ASP A 261 3.63 -22.28 26.81
N THR A 262 4.66 -23.13 26.85
CA THR A 262 6.05 -22.70 26.66
C THR A 262 6.29 -22.37 25.18
N PRO A 263 6.81 -21.17 24.84
CA PRO A 263 7.14 -20.84 23.46
C PRO A 263 8.22 -21.76 22.90
N GLY A 264 8.07 -22.17 21.64
CA GLY A 264 9.08 -22.99 20.96
C GLY A 264 10.35 -22.21 20.61
N ILE A 265 10.24 -20.89 20.41
CA ILE A 265 11.36 -19.99 20.16
C ILE A 265 11.22 -18.76 21.06
N THR A 266 12.33 -18.37 21.69
CA THR A 266 12.46 -17.11 22.41
C THR A 266 13.74 -16.41 21.95
N LEU A 267 13.62 -15.16 21.53
CA LEU A 267 14.74 -14.30 21.14
C LEU A 267 14.72 -13.03 21.98
N GLU A 268 15.90 -12.57 22.37
CA GLU A 268 16.09 -11.27 23.03
C GLU A 268 17.09 -10.46 22.22
N THR A 269 16.74 -9.22 21.93
CA THR A 269 17.61 -8.31 21.18
C THR A 269 17.39 -6.89 21.65
N THR A 270 18.38 -6.02 21.48
CA THR A 270 18.23 -4.59 21.82
C THR A 270 18.12 -3.76 20.57
N THR A 271 16.99 -3.06 20.43
CA THR A 271 16.76 -2.13 19.34
C THR A 271 17.07 -0.69 19.76
N ARG A 272 17.62 0.10 18.84
CA ARG A 272 17.94 1.51 19.12
C ARG A 272 16.71 2.35 19.46
N LEU A 273 15.59 2.12 18.76
CA LEU A 273 14.38 2.93 18.89
C LEU A 273 13.44 2.43 19.98
N TYR A 274 13.38 1.12 20.20
CA TYR A 274 12.39 0.51 21.09
C TYR A 274 12.99 -0.09 22.37
N GLY A 275 14.32 -0.02 22.54
CA GLY A 275 15.00 -0.66 23.67
C GLY A 275 15.08 -2.18 23.50
N PRO A 276 15.30 -2.93 24.60
CA PRO A 276 15.17 -4.38 24.63
C PRO A 276 13.83 -4.82 24.02
N ALA A 277 13.91 -5.84 23.19
CA ALA A 277 12.79 -6.48 22.53
C ALA A 277 12.83 -7.98 22.85
N LEU A 278 11.70 -8.49 23.33
CA LEU A 278 11.46 -9.90 23.59
C LEU A 278 10.52 -10.43 22.51
N ILE A 279 10.98 -11.47 21.82
CA ILE A 279 10.23 -12.13 20.75
C ILE A 279 9.99 -13.56 21.18
N ARG A 280 8.72 -13.98 21.17
CA ARG A 280 8.32 -15.36 21.46
C ARG A 280 7.48 -15.92 20.35
N ALA A 281 7.71 -17.16 19.96
CA ALA A 281 6.94 -17.81 18.91
C ALA A 281 6.37 -19.17 19.33
N TRP A 282 5.15 -19.42 18.87
CA TRP A 282 4.41 -20.68 19.05
C TRP A 282 3.97 -21.19 17.68
N ASP A 283 4.28 -22.45 17.41
CA ASP A 283 4.03 -23.04 16.10
C ASP A 283 2.67 -23.74 16.00
N ARG A 284 2.20 -23.95 14.77
CA ARG A 284 0.97 -24.70 14.44
C ARG A 284 -0.27 -24.18 15.15
N LEU A 285 -0.47 -22.86 15.17
CA LEU A 285 -1.68 -22.22 15.66
C LEU A 285 -2.55 -21.72 14.49
N HIS A 286 -3.86 -21.92 14.58
CA HIS A 286 -4.81 -21.55 13.53
C HIS A 286 -6.06 -20.84 14.06
N PRO A 287 -6.64 -19.91 13.29
CA PRO A 287 -7.96 -19.36 13.63
C PRO A 287 -9.04 -20.44 13.47
N ARG A 288 -10.07 -20.39 14.33
CA ARG A 288 -11.29 -21.15 14.10
C ARG A 288 -12.14 -20.44 13.05
N LEU A 289 -12.04 -20.88 11.81
CA LEU A 289 -12.83 -20.35 10.70
C LEU A 289 -14.33 -20.69 10.85
N THR A 290 -15.19 -19.81 10.35
CA THR A 290 -16.64 -20.01 10.25
C THR A 290 -17.13 -19.56 8.87
N HIS A 291 -18.24 -20.11 8.37
CA HIS A 291 -18.85 -19.71 7.09
C HIS A 291 -19.52 -18.33 7.21
N ARG A 292 -18.71 -17.30 7.38
CA ARG A 292 -19.12 -15.89 7.51
C ARG A 292 -18.08 -15.00 6.83
N ILE A 293 -18.51 -13.79 6.46
CA ILE A 293 -17.65 -12.73 5.89
C ILE A 293 -16.86 -13.32 4.70
N ALA A 294 -15.56 -13.51 4.85
CA ALA A 294 -14.66 -13.87 3.76
C ALA A 294 -14.69 -15.37 3.40
N TRP A 295 -15.40 -16.18 4.19
CA TRP A 295 -15.59 -17.63 4.03
C TRP A 295 -17.06 -18.00 3.83
N ALA A 296 -17.94 -17.03 3.62
CA ALA A 296 -19.39 -17.24 3.52
C ALA A 296 -19.77 -18.13 2.32
N ALA A 297 -19.06 -17.96 1.20
CA ALA A 297 -19.28 -18.73 -0.03
C ALA A 297 -18.33 -19.94 -0.15
N HIS A 298 -17.61 -20.31 0.92
CA HIS A 298 -16.73 -21.48 0.88
C HIS A 298 -17.55 -22.76 0.93
N ASP A 299 -17.40 -23.60 -0.08
CA ASP A 299 -18.09 -24.89 -0.17
C ASP A 299 -17.39 -25.97 0.65
N GLY A 300 -18.18 -26.82 1.29
CA GLY A 300 -17.68 -27.97 2.05
C GLY A 300 -16.96 -27.61 3.35
N LYS A 301 -15.99 -28.44 3.73
CA LYS A 301 -15.28 -28.31 5.01
C LYS A 301 -14.28 -27.15 4.94
N LEU A 302 -14.40 -26.20 5.86
CA LEU A 302 -13.39 -25.14 6.00
C LEU A 302 -11.98 -25.74 6.22
N PRO A 303 -10.93 -25.10 5.70
CA PRO A 303 -9.56 -25.56 5.93
C PRO A 303 -9.13 -25.35 7.39
N ILE A 304 -8.05 -26.04 7.78
CA ILE A 304 -7.24 -25.68 8.95
C ILE A 304 -6.01 -25.00 8.38
N LEU A 305 -5.78 -23.75 8.81
CA LEU A 305 -4.71 -22.90 8.30
C LEU A 305 -3.72 -22.67 9.44
N ASP A 306 -2.86 -23.66 9.63
CA ASP A 306 -1.81 -23.60 10.64
C ASP A 306 -0.77 -22.54 10.25
N GLY A 307 -0.25 -21.86 11.26
CA GLY A 307 0.85 -20.92 11.11
C GLY A 307 1.58 -20.71 12.43
N THR A 308 2.69 -19.99 12.37
CA THR A 308 3.45 -19.59 13.56
C THR A 308 2.96 -18.25 14.07
N VAL A 309 2.61 -18.18 15.36
CA VAL A 309 2.31 -16.92 16.05
C VAL A 309 3.58 -16.37 16.65
N ILE A 310 3.85 -15.09 16.41
CA ILE A 310 5.00 -14.37 16.95
C ILE A 310 4.48 -13.21 17.81
N ARG A 311 4.86 -13.18 19.08
CA ARG A 311 4.61 -12.07 20.00
C ARG A 311 5.86 -11.23 20.10
N LEU A 312 5.73 -9.94 19.80
CA LEU A 312 6.78 -8.94 19.92
C LEU A 312 6.44 -7.99 21.06
N GLU A 313 7.32 -7.94 22.05
CA GLU A 313 7.29 -7.00 23.17
C GLU A 313 8.52 -6.11 23.11
N VAL A 314 8.34 -4.82 23.36
CA VAL A 314 9.44 -3.85 23.38
C VAL A 314 9.35 -3.00 24.63
N GLU A 315 10.49 -2.55 25.13
CA GLU A 315 10.57 -1.72 26.34
C GLU A 315 9.90 -0.34 26.17
N ARG A 316 10.03 0.28 24.99
CA ARG A 316 9.53 1.64 24.77
C ARG A 316 9.11 1.92 23.33
N LEU A 317 8.25 2.93 23.16
CA LEU A 317 7.93 3.50 21.85
C LEU A 317 8.56 4.90 21.72
N PRO A 318 9.08 5.29 20.53
CA PRO A 318 9.58 6.65 20.29
C PRO A 318 8.55 7.76 20.55
N SER A 319 7.26 7.44 20.53
CA SER A 319 6.16 8.37 20.83
C SER A 319 5.94 8.60 22.34
N GLY A 320 6.59 7.83 23.22
CA GLY A 320 6.31 7.83 24.66
C GLY A 320 5.00 7.13 25.05
N ALA A 321 4.27 6.56 24.09
CA ALA A 321 3.06 5.78 24.39
C ALA A 321 3.41 4.42 25.02
N ILE A 322 2.44 3.85 25.75
CA ILE A 322 2.58 2.51 26.36
C ILE A 322 2.85 1.47 25.25
N PRO A 323 3.97 0.73 25.30
CA PRO A 323 4.34 -0.26 24.30
C PRO A 323 3.48 -1.52 24.46
N LYS A 324 2.30 -1.52 23.85
CA LYS A 324 1.45 -2.71 23.84
C LYS A 324 2.10 -3.82 22.99
N PRO A 325 2.12 -5.07 23.46
CA PRO A 325 2.63 -6.20 22.68
C PRO A 325 1.93 -6.31 21.33
N VAL A 326 2.72 -6.65 20.30
CA VAL A 326 2.22 -6.92 18.95
C VAL A 326 2.15 -8.43 18.76
N TRP A 327 1.02 -8.91 18.25
CA TRP A 327 0.86 -10.29 17.82
C TRP A 327 0.91 -10.35 16.31
N LEU A 328 1.76 -11.22 15.77
CA LEU A 328 1.89 -11.51 14.36
C LEU A 328 1.51 -12.96 14.11
N TRP A 329 0.97 -13.24 12.92
CA TRP A 329 0.75 -14.60 12.44
C TRP A 329 1.45 -14.75 11.09
N HIS A 330 2.32 -15.76 11.02
CA HIS A 330 3.07 -16.14 9.84
C HIS A 330 2.45 -17.41 9.24
N SER A 331 2.23 -17.41 7.92
CA SER A 331 1.54 -18.50 7.21
C SER A 331 2.31 -19.81 7.06
N ARG A 332 3.58 -19.84 7.45
CA ARG A 332 4.41 -21.05 7.49
C ARG A 332 4.50 -21.55 8.93
N THR A 333 4.71 -22.85 9.05
CA THR A 333 5.00 -23.55 10.31
C THR A 333 6.45 -24.03 10.30
N GLY A 334 6.96 -24.47 11.44
CA GLY A 334 8.34 -24.97 11.56
C GLY A 334 9.41 -23.91 11.29
N LEU A 335 9.11 -22.62 11.59
CA LEU A 335 10.10 -21.56 11.46
C LEU A 335 11.27 -21.79 12.41
N ASP A 336 12.49 -21.53 11.96
CA ASP A 336 13.67 -21.46 12.80
C ASP A 336 13.85 -20.06 13.46
N GLN A 337 14.89 -19.91 14.28
CA GLN A 337 15.19 -18.66 14.97
C GLN A 337 15.47 -17.50 14.02
N ASP A 338 16.22 -17.74 12.94
CA ASP A 338 16.59 -16.70 11.97
C ASP A 338 15.37 -16.23 11.18
N GLN A 339 14.49 -17.15 10.81
CA GLN A 339 13.23 -16.85 10.13
C GLN A 339 12.26 -16.07 11.03
N VAL A 340 12.19 -16.40 12.33
CA VAL A 340 11.44 -15.59 13.30
C VAL A 340 12.04 -14.20 13.41
N ASP A 341 13.39 -14.09 13.45
CA ASP A 341 14.09 -12.80 13.52
C ASP A 341 13.80 -11.91 12.30
N VAL A 342 13.88 -12.49 11.10
CA VAL A 342 13.51 -11.81 9.85
C VAL A 342 12.04 -11.35 9.86
N ALA A 343 11.11 -12.20 10.33
CA ALA A 343 9.68 -11.91 10.29
C ALA A 343 9.32 -10.66 11.12
N TRP A 344 9.72 -10.58 12.39
CA TRP A 344 9.35 -9.42 13.21
C TRP A 344 10.03 -8.13 12.73
N GLN A 345 11.28 -8.22 12.23
CA GLN A 345 11.98 -7.07 11.67
C GLN A 345 11.29 -6.57 10.39
N ALA A 346 10.91 -7.48 9.49
CA ALA A 346 10.15 -7.14 8.29
C ALA A 346 8.81 -6.46 8.65
N PHE A 347 8.14 -6.91 9.72
CA PHE A 347 6.93 -6.27 10.21
C PHE A 347 7.16 -4.80 10.64
N LEU A 348 8.27 -4.51 11.33
CA LEU A 348 8.58 -3.13 11.70
C LEU A 348 8.84 -2.23 10.48
N ARG A 349 9.40 -2.79 9.40
CA ARG A 349 9.63 -2.06 8.14
C ARG A 349 8.34 -1.79 7.37
N ARG A 350 7.23 -2.48 7.66
CA ARG A 350 5.91 -2.21 7.04
C ARG A 350 5.54 -0.73 7.08
N PHE A 351 5.89 -0.03 8.17
CA PHE A 351 5.59 1.39 8.34
C PHE A 351 6.28 2.31 7.32
N ASP A 352 7.30 1.84 6.59
CA ASP A 352 7.93 2.64 5.53
C ASP A 352 6.97 2.97 4.37
N ILE A 353 5.89 2.19 4.19
CA ILE A 353 4.82 2.52 3.24
C ILE A 353 4.13 3.84 3.61
N GLU A 354 3.99 4.14 4.91
CA GLU A 354 3.41 5.40 5.40
C GLU A 354 4.29 6.61 5.07
N HIS A 355 5.61 6.43 5.07
CA HIS A 355 6.53 7.47 4.59
C HIS A 355 6.35 7.73 3.10
N THR A 356 6.08 6.68 2.33
CA THR A 356 5.77 6.80 0.89
C THR A 356 4.44 7.53 0.69
N PHE A 357 3.39 7.19 1.43
CA PHE A 357 2.12 7.93 1.38
C PHE A 357 2.29 9.40 1.77
N ARG A 358 3.09 9.67 2.80
CA ARG A 358 3.43 11.04 3.19
C ARG A 358 4.13 11.80 2.06
N MET A 359 5.12 11.19 1.41
CA MET A 359 5.82 11.78 0.27
C MET A 359 4.86 12.08 -0.89
N LEU A 360 4.03 11.10 -1.26
CA LEU A 360 3.02 11.23 -2.31
C LEU A 360 2.07 12.39 -2.00
N LYS A 361 1.49 12.44 -0.80
CA LYS A 361 0.51 13.47 -0.41
C LYS A 361 1.13 14.86 -0.24
N GLN A 362 2.21 14.96 0.52
CA GLN A 362 2.71 16.25 1.01
C GLN A 362 3.72 16.90 0.08
N THR A 363 4.46 16.12 -0.70
CA THR A 363 5.51 16.67 -1.60
C THR A 363 5.11 16.55 -3.06
N LEU A 364 4.68 15.36 -3.49
CA LEU A 364 4.29 15.13 -4.90
C LEU A 364 2.86 15.56 -5.21
N GLY A 365 2.09 15.98 -4.19
CA GLY A 365 0.77 16.56 -4.35
C GLY A 365 -0.30 15.56 -4.79
N TRP A 366 -0.21 14.30 -4.35
CA TRP A 366 -1.12 13.24 -4.74
C TRP A 366 -2.59 13.62 -4.58
N THR A 367 -2.98 14.16 -3.43
CA THR A 367 -4.37 14.54 -3.16
C THR A 367 -4.70 16.00 -3.50
N THR A 368 -3.74 16.73 -4.07
CA THR A 368 -3.83 18.17 -4.29
C THR A 368 -4.78 18.54 -5.45
N PRO A 369 -4.72 17.89 -6.64
CA PRO A 369 -5.61 18.22 -7.75
C PRO A 369 -7.09 18.04 -7.42
N LYS A 370 -7.94 18.95 -7.89
CA LYS A 370 -9.42 18.84 -7.75
C LYS A 370 -10.02 18.15 -8.97
N LEU A 371 -9.58 16.92 -9.26
CA LEU A 371 -10.00 16.16 -10.44
C LEU A 371 -11.44 15.65 -10.28
N ARG A 372 -12.25 15.80 -11.33
CA ARG A 372 -13.67 15.40 -11.28
C ARG A 372 -13.89 13.90 -11.48
N SER A 373 -13.21 13.29 -12.47
CA SER A 373 -13.40 11.86 -12.75
C SER A 373 -12.42 11.00 -11.96
N PRO A 374 -12.84 9.81 -11.51
CA PRO A 374 -11.93 8.85 -10.89
C PRO A 374 -10.81 8.42 -11.84
N ASP A 375 -11.07 8.19 -13.13
CA ASP A 375 -10.02 7.81 -14.10
C ASP A 375 -8.90 8.86 -14.22
N ALA A 376 -9.22 10.15 -14.04
CA ALA A 376 -8.22 11.20 -14.01
C ALA A 376 -7.34 11.11 -12.76
N ALA A 377 -7.94 10.74 -11.62
CA ALA A 377 -7.21 10.49 -10.38
C ALA A 377 -6.36 9.21 -10.46
N ASP A 378 -6.85 8.17 -11.12
CA ASP A 378 -6.10 6.94 -11.38
C ASP A 378 -4.84 7.26 -12.23
N ARG A 379 -5.02 8.02 -13.33
CA ARG A 379 -3.89 8.51 -14.14
C ARG A 379 -2.89 9.32 -13.33
N TRP A 380 -3.37 10.29 -12.54
CA TRP A 380 -2.49 11.09 -11.68
C TRP A 380 -1.71 10.22 -10.69
N THR A 381 -2.36 9.22 -10.08
CA THR A 381 -1.72 8.27 -9.17
C THR A 381 -0.58 7.52 -9.84
N TRP A 382 -0.80 7.03 -11.06
CA TRP A 382 0.25 6.34 -11.84
C TRP A 382 1.40 7.25 -12.27
N LEU A 383 1.13 8.53 -12.60
CA LEU A 383 2.21 9.50 -12.84
C LEU A 383 3.09 9.67 -11.61
N LEU A 384 2.49 9.77 -10.41
CA LEU A 384 3.24 9.96 -9.18
C LEU A 384 4.00 8.72 -8.72
N ILE A 385 3.45 7.53 -8.92
CA ILE A 385 4.17 6.26 -8.70
C ILE A 385 5.39 6.18 -9.61
N THR A 386 5.21 6.55 -10.89
CA THR A 386 6.32 6.59 -11.86
C THR A 386 7.36 7.63 -11.46
N ALA A 387 6.95 8.84 -11.05
CA ALA A 387 7.85 9.87 -10.56
C ALA A 387 8.63 9.40 -9.32
N TYR A 388 7.96 8.80 -8.34
CA TYR A 388 8.61 8.27 -7.15
C TYR A 388 9.63 7.17 -7.50
N THR A 389 9.30 6.29 -8.45
CA THR A 389 10.22 5.25 -8.94
C THR A 389 11.46 5.87 -9.61
N GLN A 390 11.28 6.90 -10.43
CA GLN A 390 12.41 7.64 -11.01
C GLN A 390 13.31 8.28 -9.93
N LEU A 391 12.72 8.84 -8.86
CA LEU A 391 13.49 9.34 -7.72
C LEU A 391 14.27 8.23 -7.01
N ARG A 392 13.72 7.01 -6.91
CA ARG A 392 14.41 5.86 -6.32
C ARG A 392 15.63 5.46 -7.14
N LEU A 393 15.46 5.33 -8.46
CA LEU A 393 16.55 4.96 -9.38
C LEU A 393 17.61 6.07 -9.48
N ALA A 394 17.23 7.34 -9.29
CA ALA A 394 18.15 8.47 -9.29
C ALA A 394 18.97 8.62 -7.99
N ARG A 395 18.77 7.77 -6.98
CA ARG A 395 19.33 7.95 -5.63
C ARG A 395 20.86 8.01 -5.62
N GLU A 396 21.51 7.19 -6.42
CA GLU A 396 22.97 7.15 -6.51
C GLU A 396 23.53 8.21 -7.48
N LEU A 397 22.68 8.73 -8.37
CA LEU A 397 23.06 9.73 -9.37
C LEU A 397 22.99 11.16 -8.85
N ALA A 398 22.10 11.44 -7.89
CA ALA A 398 21.82 12.81 -7.48
C ALA A 398 22.86 13.38 -6.51
N ILE A 399 23.30 14.60 -6.82
CA ILE A 399 24.10 15.43 -5.91
C ILE A 399 23.18 15.99 -4.81
N ASP A 400 23.58 15.90 -3.54
CA ASP A 400 22.83 16.46 -2.41
C ASP A 400 22.85 18.00 -2.44
N LEU A 401 21.85 18.61 -3.09
CA LEU A 401 21.61 20.05 -3.07
C LEU A 401 21.00 20.49 -1.72
N ARG A 402 21.74 20.28 -0.63
CA ARG A 402 21.32 20.59 0.73
C ARG A 402 21.09 22.09 0.93
N ARG A 403 20.13 22.44 1.78
CA ARG A 403 19.97 23.79 2.33
C ARG A 403 21.07 24.06 3.36
N PRO A 404 21.39 25.33 3.67
CA PRO A 404 22.47 25.66 4.60
C PRO A 404 22.33 25.01 6.00
N TRP A 405 21.10 24.90 6.51
CA TRP A 405 20.79 24.31 7.82
C TRP A 405 20.63 22.77 7.79
N GLU A 406 20.74 22.16 6.62
CA GLU A 406 20.54 20.73 6.43
C GLU A 406 21.87 19.97 6.61
N LYS A 407 21.87 18.97 7.52
CA LYS A 407 23.04 18.10 7.73
C LYS A 407 23.40 17.34 6.45
N PRO A 408 24.69 17.24 6.09
CA PRO A 408 25.16 16.39 4.99
C PRO A 408 24.76 14.92 5.22
N ARG A 409 24.49 14.20 4.14
CA ARG A 409 24.23 12.76 4.17
C ARG A 409 24.91 12.08 2.99
N PRO A 410 25.37 10.83 3.14
CA PRO A 410 25.82 10.05 1.99
C PRO A 410 24.64 9.81 1.02
N ALA A 411 24.94 9.59 -0.27
CA ALA A 411 23.94 9.41 -1.33
C ALA A 411 22.90 8.34 -0.97
N GLN A 412 23.36 7.22 -0.39
CA GLN A 412 22.51 6.12 0.07
C GLN A 412 21.63 6.48 1.28
N ARG A 413 21.67 7.70 1.83
CA ARG A 413 20.80 8.14 2.93
C ARG A 413 20.00 9.41 2.62
N LEU A 414 20.06 9.87 1.37
CA LEU A 414 19.23 10.96 0.90
C LEU A 414 17.76 10.52 0.88
N SER A 415 16.88 11.43 1.31
CA SER A 415 15.45 11.21 1.24
C SER A 415 14.91 11.50 -0.17
N PRO A 416 13.71 11.01 -0.53
CA PRO A 416 13.10 11.32 -1.82
C PRO A 416 13.03 12.81 -2.12
N SER A 417 12.75 13.65 -1.11
CA SER A 417 12.70 15.11 -1.29
C SER A 417 14.08 15.73 -1.54
N ARG A 418 15.17 15.15 -1.01
CA ARG A 418 16.55 15.60 -1.28
C ARG A 418 16.95 15.27 -2.72
N ILE A 419 16.69 14.03 -3.15
CA ILE A 419 16.95 13.60 -4.53
C ILE A 419 16.18 14.45 -5.52
N ARG A 420 14.88 14.67 -5.26
CA ARG A 420 14.00 15.50 -6.09
C ARG A 420 14.56 16.90 -6.33
N ARG A 421 15.14 17.53 -5.30
CA ARG A 421 15.70 18.88 -5.42
C ARG A 421 16.85 18.96 -6.44
N GLY A 422 17.64 17.88 -6.56
CA GLY A 422 18.71 17.76 -7.55
C GLY A 422 18.29 17.19 -8.90
N PHE A 423 17.05 16.68 -9.03
CA PHE A 423 16.62 15.94 -10.22
C PHE A 423 16.68 16.79 -11.49
N ARG A 424 16.42 18.11 -11.40
CA ARG A 424 16.56 19.04 -12.53
C ARG A 424 17.97 19.02 -13.15
N ASN A 425 19.01 18.78 -12.36
CA ASN A 425 20.39 18.75 -12.86
C ASN A 425 20.72 17.42 -13.55
N LEU A 426 20.02 16.35 -13.19
CA LEU A 426 20.17 15.03 -13.82
C LEU A 426 19.39 14.94 -15.13
N ARG A 427 18.20 15.55 -15.17
CA ARG A 427 17.25 15.45 -16.28
C ARG A 427 17.86 15.69 -17.67
N PRO A 428 18.72 16.70 -17.92
CA PRO A 428 19.26 16.96 -19.26
C PRO A 428 20.06 15.80 -19.85
N GLN A 429 20.57 14.92 -19.01
CA GLN A 429 21.36 13.76 -19.42
C GLN A 429 20.43 12.55 -19.68
N LEU A 430 19.27 12.49 -19.03
CA LEU A 430 18.32 11.38 -19.14
C LEU A 430 17.49 11.46 -20.43
N ALA A 431 16.95 10.30 -20.85
CA ALA A 431 16.05 10.24 -21.99
C ALA A 431 14.83 11.19 -21.85
N CYS A 432 14.60 12.03 -22.86
CA CYS A 432 13.45 12.94 -22.95
C CYS A 432 12.69 12.71 -24.28
N PRO A 433 11.84 11.67 -24.36
CA PRO A 433 11.12 11.32 -25.59
C PRO A 433 10.00 12.30 -25.96
N ALA A 434 9.62 13.22 -25.06
CA ALA A 434 8.57 14.19 -25.33
C ALA A 434 8.97 15.18 -26.44
N SER A 435 8.11 15.30 -27.45
CA SER A 435 8.32 16.17 -28.60
C SER A 435 8.19 17.66 -28.25
N VAL A 436 8.87 18.50 -29.02
CA VAL A 436 8.77 19.97 -28.92
C VAL A 436 7.31 20.40 -29.11
N PRO A 437 6.76 21.26 -28.24
CA PRO A 437 5.39 21.77 -28.39
C PRO A 437 5.20 22.52 -29.70
N LYS A 438 4.04 22.34 -30.33
CA LYS A 438 3.60 23.17 -31.46
C LYS A 438 2.93 24.44 -30.92
N PRO A 439 3.19 25.63 -31.48
CA PRO A 439 2.46 26.84 -31.13
C PRO A 439 0.95 26.65 -31.31
N SER A 440 0.17 27.07 -30.31
CA SER A 440 -1.29 27.04 -30.38
C SER A 440 -1.87 28.20 -29.61
N ARG A 441 -3.02 28.72 -30.05
CA ARG A 441 -3.79 29.71 -29.29
C ARG A 441 -4.84 28.99 -28.45
N PRO A 442 -5.15 29.49 -27.23
CA PRO A 442 -6.31 29.02 -26.49
C PRO A 442 -7.56 29.07 -27.39
N GLY A 443 -8.43 28.05 -27.29
CA GLY A 443 -9.73 28.13 -27.93
C GLY A 443 -10.55 29.32 -27.38
N PRO A 444 -11.61 29.76 -28.07
CA PRO A 444 -12.37 30.98 -27.74
C PRO A 444 -13.10 30.94 -26.39
N GLY A 445 -12.87 29.89 -25.58
CA GLY A 445 -13.55 29.68 -24.32
C GLY A 445 -15.06 29.56 -24.53
N ARG A 446 -15.79 29.92 -23.48
CA ARG A 446 -17.24 30.03 -23.55
C ARG A 446 -17.62 31.46 -23.97
N PRO A 447 -18.57 31.65 -24.91
CA PRO A 447 -19.07 32.99 -25.24
C PRO A 447 -19.63 33.70 -23.99
N ALA A 448 -19.34 35.00 -23.89
CA ALA A 448 -19.88 35.85 -22.82
C ALA A 448 -21.42 35.84 -22.85
N GLY A 449 -22.05 35.87 -21.67
CA GLY A 449 -23.52 35.90 -21.53
C GLY A 449 -24.24 34.55 -21.67
N GLN A 450 -23.57 33.47 -22.08
CA GLN A 450 -24.19 32.14 -22.13
C GLN A 450 -24.14 31.42 -20.77
N SER A 451 -25.28 30.93 -20.28
CA SER A 451 -25.43 30.20 -19.01
C SER A 451 -25.26 28.69 -19.18
N ASN A 452 -24.68 27.97 -18.20
CA ASN A 452 -24.31 26.55 -18.40
C ASN A 452 -25.54 25.65 -18.56
N HIS A 453 -25.84 25.23 -19.79
CA HIS A 453 -26.96 24.34 -20.09
C HIS A 453 -26.69 22.87 -19.77
N GLN A 454 -25.45 22.50 -19.43
CA GLN A 454 -25.07 21.14 -19.07
C GLN A 454 -24.39 21.13 -17.69
N PRO A 455 -25.17 21.23 -16.59
CA PRO A 455 -24.64 21.08 -15.25
C PRO A 455 -24.01 19.69 -15.07
N ALA A 456 -22.95 19.62 -14.26
CA ALA A 456 -22.30 18.34 -13.98
C ALA A 456 -23.22 17.43 -13.15
N PRO A 457 -23.34 16.13 -13.48
CA PRO A 457 -24.10 15.18 -12.68
C PRO A 457 -23.62 15.14 -11.23
N ARG A 458 -24.56 14.98 -10.30
CA ARG A 458 -24.27 14.74 -8.88
C ARG A 458 -24.30 13.24 -8.60
N HIS A 459 -23.45 12.79 -7.70
CA HIS A 459 -23.30 11.39 -7.32
C HIS A 459 -23.37 11.24 -5.79
N ASP A 460 -24.13 10.25 -5.36
CA ASP A 460 -24.20 9.84 -3.96
C ASP A 460 -22.90 9.17 -3.49
N VAL A 461 -22.76 9.06 -2.18
CA VAL A 461 -21.64 8.35 -1.55
C VAL A 461 -22.05 6.90 -1.36
N HIS A 462 -21.23 5.98 -1.87
CA HIS A 462 -21.49 4.56 -1.68
C HIS A 462 -21.06 4.16 -0.26
N THR A 463 -22.01 3.65 0.52
CA THR A 463 -21.73 3.01 1.80
C THR A 463 -21.43 1.54 1.53
N VAL A 464 -20.27 1.05 1.96
CA VAL A 464 -19.97 -0.39 1.95
C VAL A 464 -20.97 -1.05 2.91
N THR A 465 -22.10 -1.49 2.39
CA THR A 465 -23.02 -2.35 3.12
C THR A 465 -22.41 -3.74 3.06
N SER A 466 -21.87 -4.22 4.18
CA SER A 466 -21.61 -5.64 4.33
C SER A 466 -22.89 -6.37 3.93
N THR A 467 -22.82 -7.27 2.96
CA THR A 467 -23.92 -8.15 2.56
C THR A 467 -24.19 -9.19 3.64
N ASN A 468 -24.50 -8.76 4.85
CA ASN A 468 -25.39 -9.53 5.71
C ASN A 468 -26.79 -9.28 5.17
N LYS A 469 -27.23 -10.15 4.25
CA LYS A 469 -28.66 -10.46 4.17
C LYS A 469 -29.06 -10.90 5.58
N GLN A 470 -29.60 -9.97 6.37
CA GLN A 470 -30.26 -10.32 7.61
C GLN A 470 -31.34 -11.33 7.20
N SER A 471 -31.16 -12.59 7.57
CA SER A 471 -32.24 -13.56 7.56
C SER A 471 -33.41 -12.89 8.29
N ALA A 472 -34.58 -12.85 7.64
CA ALA A 472 -35.78 -12.25 8.20
C ALA A 472 -35.94 -12.68 9.66
N LYS A 473 -35.88 -11.72 10.60
CA LYS A 473 -36.24 -11.97 11.99
C LYS A 473 -37.70 -12.42 11.99
N ARG A 474 -37.95 -13.72 12.10
CA ARG A 474 -39.24 -14.26 12.53
C ARG A 474 -39.59 -13.56 13.85
N GLY A 475 -40.62 -12.73 13.80
CA GLY A 475 -41.03 -11.90 14.91
C GLY A 475 -41.40 -12.75 16.13
N ARG A 476 -40.81 -12.44 17.27
CA ARG A 476 -41.41 -12.75 18.57
C ARG A 476 -41.79 -11.40 19.18
N LYS A 477 -43.08 -11.06 19.08
CA LYS A 477 -43.66 -9.86 19.68
C LYS A 477 -43.49 -9.95 21.20
N THR A 478 -42.57 -9.18 21.76
CA THR A 478 -42.67 -8.74 23.16
C THR A 478 -43.30 -7.35 23.16
N LYS A 479 -44.51 -7.25 23.72
CA LYS A 479 -45.22 -5.98 23.93
C LYS A 479 -44.37 -5.09 24.84
N SER A 480 -44.01 -3.89 24.40
CA SER A 480 -43.46 -2.86 25.28
C SER A 480 -44.60 -2.09 25.94
N SER A 481 -44.77 -2.25 27.25
CA SER A 481 -45.55 -1.34 28.08
C SER A 481 -44.69 -0.11 28.38
N ASN A 482 -44.92 0.98 27.66
CA ASN A 482 -44.84 2.37 28.16
C ASN A 482 -45.22 3.36 27.06
N PRO A 483 -46.14 4.30 27.31
CA PRO A 483 -46.57 5.27 26.31
C PRO A 483 -45.52 6.38 26.12
N ARG A 484 -45.16 6.66 24.86
CA ARG A 484 -44.37 7.84 24.50
C ARG A 484 -45.23 9.11 24.64
N PRO A 485 -44.71 10.23 25.18
CA PRO A 485 -45.41 11.50 25.14
C PRO A 485 -45.40 12.09 23.71
N ARG A 486 -46.57 12.59 23.31
CA ARG A 486 -46.82 13.35 22.07
C ARG A 486 -46.13 14.71 22.19
N ARG A 487 -45.32 15.09 21.20
CA ARG A 487 -44.79 16.46 21.08
C ARG A 487 -45.68 17.21 20.09
N THR A 488 -46.45 18.17 20.60
CA THR A 488 -47.06 19.28 19.87
C THR A 488 -46.15 20.50 20.02
N GLY A 489 -45.95 21.26 18.95
CA GLY A 489 -45.12 22.47 18.90
C GLY A 489 -43.92 22.30 17.99
#